data_AF-A0A3B8N869-F1
#
_entry.id   AF-A0A3B8N869-F1
#
_cell.length_a   1.000
_cell.length_b   1.000
_cell.length_c   1.000
_cell.angle_alpha   90.00
_cell.angle_beta   90.00
_cell.angle_gamma   90.00
#
_symmetry.space_group_name_H-M   'P 1'
#
loop_
_entity.id
_entity.type
_entity.pdbx_description
1 polymer ?
#
loop_
_entity_poly.entity_id
_entity_poly.type
_entity_poly.pdbx_seq_one_letter_code
_entity_poly.pdbx_strand_id
1 'polypeptide(L)'
;MFLNFETVEAQSLANRIIKENEIERYLEKGRDFINDEEIWEKLNKHVEPDPVRVREILAKSLAIETLEPDELAILINVKDPELWEEMFATAREIKKKVYDNRIVTFAPLYCGNLCINNCLYCGFRRENRLIKRRVLTIEEVKREAEVLAGEIGHKRLIVVYGEHPATGAEYIRDTIEAIYSVKVKTRRGYGQIRRVNVNAAPMSIDELKMLKEVGIGTYQVFQETYHHETYAQLHPKGTVKHHYQWRLYCHHRALEAGVDDVALGVLFGLYDWRFELMGLLYHARDLERKFGIGPHTISFPRLEPAANTPFVQETKYKVSDEDFKKVICLIRLAVPYTGMILTAREPAHIRKEILGLGIVTQTDASTKIGIGAYSDRYTEQELERQQFLIGDPRSLEEVIRELAEMGYITSFCTAGYRCGRTGERIMDLLVKGRERIFCKLNAVLTFKEWLDDFASEETKEVAQKVIEKEMEELKGMVPEGVYQKLLEYYQRIENGERDLYF
;
A
#
# COMPACT_ATOMS: atom_id res chain seq x y z
N MET A 1 -16.62 27.74 -7.59
CA MET A 1 -16.20 28.52 -8.77
C MET A 1 -15.36 27.57 -9.63
N PHE A 2 -15.92 27.04 -10.71
CA PHE A 2 -15.24 26.03 -11.54
C PHE A 2 -14.25 26.75 -12.46
N LEU A 3 -12.95 26.65 -12.15
CA LEU A 3 -11.88 27.12 -13.03
C LEU A 3 -11.73 26.12 -14.19
N ASN A 4 -12.09 26.56 -15.40
CA ASN A 4 -11.76 25.86 -16.64
C ASN A 4 -10.24 25.97 -16.85
N PHE A 5 -9.49 24.95 -16.41
CA PHE A 5 -8.06 24.85 -16.74
C PHE A 5 -7.89 24.44 -18.21
N GLU A 6 -7.41 25.36 -19.04
CA GLU A 6 -7.19 25.12 -20.47
C GLU A 6 -5.95 24.22 -20.71
N THR A 7 -5.87 23.56 -21.87
CA THR A 7 -4.75 22.68 -22.24
C THR A 7 -3.40 23.39 -22.23
N VAL A 8 -3.37 24.68 -22.57
CA VAL A 8 -2.16 25.52 -22.55
C VAL A 8 -1.67 25.76 -21.11
N GLU A 9 -2.58 25.88 -20.14
CA GLU A 9 -2.23 26.04 -18.73
C GLU A 9 -1.63 24.74 -18.15
N ALA A 10 -2.09 23.56 -18.58
CA ALA A 10 -1.55 22.29 -18.12
C ALA A 10 -0.10 22.06 -18.58
N GLN A 11 0.24 22.43 -19.80
CA GLN A 11 1.62 22.31 -20.31
C GLN A 11 2.55 23.33 -19.66
N SER A 12 2.09 24.57 -19.48
CA SER A 12 2.82 25.59 -18.70
C SER A 12 3.06 25.16 -17.26
N LEU A 13 2.09 24.47 -16.64
CA LEU A 13 2.19 23.92 -15.30
C LEU A 13 3.15 22.73 -15.22
N ALA A 14 3.15 21.84 -16.21
CA ALA A 14 4.10 20.72 -16.28
C ALA A 14 5.56 21.21 -16.26
N ASN A 15 5.87 22.26 -17.03
CA ASN A 15 7.21 22.87 -17.03
C ASN A 15 7.60 23.52 -15.70
N ARG A 16 6.64 23.80 -14.81
CA ARG A 16 6.91 24.34 -13.46
C ARG A 16 7.06 23.26 -12.41
N ILE A 17 6.34 22.14 -12.56
CA ILE A 17 6.35 21.03 -11.60
C ILE A 17 7.55 20.11 -11.85
N ILE A 18 7.83 19.80 -13.12
CA ILE A 18 8.89 18.87 -13.49
C ILE A 18 10.24 19.59 -13.39
N LYS A 19 11.12 19.02 -12.56
CA LYS A 19 12.49 19.52 -12.38
C LYS A 19 13.47 18.53 -13.02
N GLU A 20 13.94 18.83 -14.23
CA GLU A 20 14.83 17.94 -15.00
C GLU A 20 16.11 17.58 -14.25
N ASN A 21 16.68 18.53 -13.51
CA ASN A 21 17.87 18.30 -12.69
C ASN A 21 17.62 17.29 -11.53
N GLU A 22 16.37 17.07 -11.13
CA GLU A 22 15.95 16.04 -10.17
C GLU A 22 15.56 14.71 -10.85
N ILE A 23 15.81 14.58 -12.16
CA ILE A 23 15.68 13.35 -12.95
C ILE A 23 17.06 12.90 -13.42
N GLU A 24 17.80 13.79 -14.09
CA GLU A 24 19.08 13.51 -14.75
C GLU A 24 20.10 12.85 -13.82
N ARG A 25 20.09 13.19 -12.53
CA ARG A 25 20.98 12.65 -11.51
C ARG A 25 20.82 11.14 -11.28
N TYR A 26 19.70 10.54 -11.67
CA TYR A 26 19.44 9.11 -11.51
C TYR A 26 19.56 8.32 -12.80
N LEU A 27 19.71 8.98 -13.94
CA LEU A 27 19.86 8.33 -15.23
C LEU A 27 21.23 7.67 -15.35
N GLU A 28 21.26 6.49 -15.97
CA GLU A 28 22.51 5.79 -16.28
C GLU A 28 22.80 5.96 -17.77
N LYS A 29 23.86 6.71 -18.09
CA LYS A 29 24.22 7.04 -19.49
C LYS A 29 23.05 7.67 -20.26
N GLY A 30 22.25 8.48 -19.57
CA GLY A 30 21.09 9.18 -20.14
C GLY A 30 19.85 8.31 -20.36
N ARG A 31 19.80 7.09 -19.83
CA ARG A 31 18.64 6.20 -19.90
C ARG A 31 18.13 5.88 -18.49
N ASP A 32 16.85 5.57 -18.40
CA ASP A 32 16.31 5.02 -17.15
C ASP A 32 16.63 3.52 -17.00
N PHE A 33 16.33 2.99 -15.81
CA PHE A 33 16.68 1.61 -15.43
C PHE A 33 15.69 0.56 -15.97
N ILE A 34 14.64 0.96 -16.70
CA ILE A 34 13.68 0.05 -17.31
C ILE A 34 14.03 -0.13 -18.79
N ASN A 35 14.30 -1.37 -19.18
CA ASN A 35 14.59 -1.72 -20.56
C ASN A 35 13.54 -2.71 -21.08
N ASP A 36 12.61 -2.22 -21.91
CA ASP A 36 11.49 -2.99 -22.41
C ASP A 36 11.94 -4.23 -23.21
N GLU A 37 12.98 -4.10 -24.02
CA GLU A 37 13.53 -5.20 -24.83
C GLU A 37 14.17 -6.27 -23.95
N GLU A 38 14.96 -5.85 -22.95
CA GLU A 38 15.62 -6.77 -22.02
C GLU A 38 14.60 -7.55 -21.17
N ILE A 39 13.55 -6.88 -20.69
CA ILE A 39 12.48 -7.54 -19.92
C ILE A 39 11.84 -8.65 -20.77
N TRP A 40 11.49 -8.35 -22.03
CA TRP A 40 10.91 -9.35 -22.92
C TRP A 40 11.89 -10.45 -23.31
N GLU A 41 13.17 -10.12 -23.52
CA GLU A 41 14.21 -11.12 -23.78
C GLU A 41 14.30 -12.13 -22.63
N LYS A 42 14.35 -11.65 -21.38
CA LYS A 42 14.41 -12.52 -20.20
C LYS A 42 13.14 -13.35 -20.02
N LEU A 43 11.97 -12.75 -20.20
CA LEU A 43 10.69 -13.47 -20.11
C LEU A 43 10.58 -14.57 -21.16
N ASN A 44 11.07 -14.33 -22.38
CA ASN A 44 10.98 -15.28 -23.49
C ASN A 44 12.10 -16.33 -23.49
N LYS A 45 13.19 -16.11 -22.73
CA LYS A 45 14.33 -17.03 -22.66
C LYS A 45 14.01 -18.32 -21.88
N HIS A 46 13.15 -18.24 -20.86
CA HIS A 46 12.96 -19.30 -19.87
C HIS A 46 11.59 -20.01 -20.00
N VAL A 47 11.26 -20.55 -21.18
CA VAL A 47 9.90 -21.04 -21.50
C VAL A 47 9.50 -22.35 -20.78
N GLU A 48 10.48 -23.12 -20.32
CA GLU A 48 10.30 -24.37 -19.56
C GLU A 48 11.38 -24.47 -18.46
N PRO A 49 11.11 -23.91 -17.26
CA PRO A 49 12.11 -23.85 -16.22
C PRO A 49 12.38 -25.23 -15.59
N ASP A 50 13.67 -25.53 -15.35
CA ASP A 50 14.09 -26.73 -14.61
C ASP A 50 13.56 -26.68 -13.16
N PRO A 51 12.79 -27.69 -12.69
CA PRO A 51 12.31 -27.77 -11.31
C PRO A 51 13.41 -27.64 -10.25
N VAL A 52 14.63 -28.11 -10.53
CA VAL A 52 15.76 -27.95 -9.60
C VAL A 52 16.10 -26.47 -9.44
N ARG A 53 16.19 -25.75 -10.55
CA ARG A 53 16.48 -24.31 -10.55
C ARG A 53 15.37 -23.51 -9.86
N VAL A 54 14.11 -23.88 -10.06
CA VAL A 54 12.97 -23.26 -9.35
C VAL A 54 13.15 -23.39 -7.84
N ARG A 55 13.47 -24.58 -7.33
CA ARG A 55 13.66 -24.81 -5.88
C ARG A 55 14.87 -24.06 -5.31
N GLU A 56 15.94 -23.90 -6.07
CA GLU A 56 17.07 -23.04 -5.66
C GLU A 56 16.63 -21.58 -5.47
N ILE A 57 15.81 -21.05 -6.39
CA ILE A 57 15.28 -19.69 -6.31
C ILE A 57 14.33 -19.55 -5.11
N LEU A 58 13.53 -20.57 -4.82
CA LEU A 58 12.68 -20.61 -3.62
C LEU A 58 13.50 -20.59 -2.33
N ALA A 59 14.61 -21.33 -2.27
CA ALA A 59 15.52 -21.31 -1.13
C ALA A 59 16.14 -19.92 -0.90
N LYS A 60 16.54 -19.22 -1.97
CA LYS A 60 17.00 -17.82 -1.91
C LYS A 60 15.91 -16.89 -1.38
N SER A 61 14.69 -17.00 -1.90
CA SER A 61 13.53 -16.22 -1.42
C SER A 61 13.28 -16.46 0.07
N LEU A 62 13.42 -17.71 0.53
CA LEU A 62 13.27 -18.09 1.94
C LEU A 62 14.40 -17.56 2.83
N ALA A 63 15.58 -17.32 2.26
CA ALA A 63 16.67 -16.59 2.92
C ALA A 63 16.41 -15.07 3.05
N ILE A 64 15.27 -14.58 2.54
CA ILE A 64 14.86 -13.17 2.55
C ILE A 64 15.78 -12.31 1.67
N GLU A 65 16.22 -12.87 0.55
CA GLU A 65 17.03 -12.17 -0.45
C GLU A 65 16.19 -11.76 -1.66
N THR A 66 16.37 -10.54 -2.15
CA THR A 66 15.73 -10.05 -3.37
C THR A 66 16.22 -10.85 -4.58
N LEU A 67 15.28 -11.27 -5.43
CA LEU A 67 15.60 -12.05 -6.62
C LEU A 67 16.31 -11.21 -7.69
N GLU A 68 17.05 -11.89 -8.57
CA GLU A 68 17.55 -11.30 -9.81
C GLU A 68 16.49 -11.36 -10.91
N PRO A 69 16.53 -10.48 -11.93
CA PRO A 69 15.56 -10.48 -13.02
C PRO A 69 15.39 -11.83 -13.72
N ASP A 70 16.48 -12.55 -14.02
CA ASP A 70 16.40 -13.89 -14.62
C ASP A 70 15.70 -14.91 -13.71
N GLU A 71 15.84 -14.77 -12.38
CA GLU A 71 15.21 -15.68 -11.42
C GLU A 71 13.70 -15.46 -11.36
N LEU A 72 13.23 -14.21 -11.35
CA LEU A 72 11.81 -13.92 -11.42
C LEU A 72 11.22 -14.35 -12.77
N ALA A 73 11.94 -14.13 -13.88
CA ALA A 73 11.51 -14.59 -15.20
C ALA A 73 11.33 -16.11 -15.27
N ILE A 74 12.21 -16.88 -14.61
CA ILE A 74 12.07 -18.33 -14.44
C ILE A 74 10.78 -18.68 -13.69
N LEU A 75 10.53 -18.05 -12.53
CA LEU A 75 9.33 -18.32 -11.72
C LEU A 75 8.02 -17.96 -12.45
N ILE A 76 8.01 -16.86 -13.21
CA ILE A 76 6.86 -16.43 -14.01
C ILE A 76 6.44 -17.49 -15.03
N ASN A 77 7.42 -18.21 -15.61
CA ASN A 77 7.19 -19.18 -16.67
C ASN A 77 6.88 -20.60 -16.17
N VAL A 78 6.81 -20.82 -14.85
CA VAL A 78 6.39 -22.12 -14.28
C VAL A 78 4.95 -22.43 -14.69
N LYS A 79 4.72 -23.63 -15.23
CA LYS A 79 3.40 -24.13 -15.63
C LYS A 79 2.94 -25.33 -14.80
N ASP A 80 3.87 -26.01 -14.14
CA ASP A 80 3.61 -27.19 -13.32
C ASP A 80 2.77 -26.80 -12.08
N PRO A 81 1.57 -27.36 -11.90
CA PRO A 81 0.73 -27.10 -10.74
C PRO A 81 1.40 -27.47 -9.40
N GLU A 82 2.19 -28.55 -9.35
CA GLU A 82 2.86 -28.98 -8.11
C GLU A 82 3.91 -27.95 -7.69
N LEU A 83 4.69 -27.43 -8.64
CA LEU A 83 5.63 -26.34 -8.37
C LEU A 83 4.93 -25.05 -7.94
N TRP A 84 3.75 -24.74 -8.49
CA TRP A 84 2.96 -23.61 -8.01
C TRP A 84 2.52 -23.77 -6.56
N GLU A 85 2.12 -24.97 -6.14
CA GLU A 85 1.82 -25.26 -4.74
C GLU A 85 3.06 -25.07 -3.84
N GLU A 86 4.24 -25.54 -4.26
CA GLU A 86 5.51 -25.27 -3.58
C GLU A 86 5.81 -23.75 -3.48
N MET A 87 5.56 -22.99 -4.54
CA MET A 87 5.73 -21.54 -4.58
C MET A 87 4.79 -20.82 -3.60
N PHE A 88 3.50 -21.20 -3.56
CA PHE A 88 2.54 -20.65 -2.61
C PHE A 88 2.90 -20.98 -1.16
N ALA A 89 3.34 -22.21 -0.90
CA ALA A 89 3.81 -22.64 0.42
C ALA A 89 5.03 -21.83 0.87
N THR A 90 6.02 -21.66 -0.02
CA THR A 90 7.23 -20.86 0.24
C THR A 90 6.87 -19.41 0.52
N ALA A 91 6.00 -18.80 -0.30
CA ALA A 91 5.56 -17.42 -0.10
C ALA A 91 4.86 -17.22 1.27
N ARG A 92 4.06 -18.20 1.70
CA ARG A 92 3.42 -18.21 3.03
C ARG A 92 4.45 -18.32 4.15
N GLU A 93 5.46 -19.16 3.99
CA GLU A 93 6.54 -19.32 4.96
C GLU A 93 7.37 -18.03 5.09
N ILE A 94 7.70 -17.38 3.97
CA ILE A 94 8.37 -16.06 3.97
C ILE A 94 7.54 -15.06 4.76
N LYS A 95 6.24 -14.95 4.46
CA LYS A 95 5.35 -14.04 5.19
C LYS A 95 5.37 -14.35 6.68
N LYS A 96 5.26 -15.63 7.09
CA LYS A 96 5.33 -16.02 8.50
C LYS A 96 6.68 -15.68 9.14
N LYS A 97 7.80 -15.89 8.43
CA LYS A 97 9.15 -15.60 8.90
C LYS A 97 9.40 -14.12 9.14
N VAL A 98 8.83 -13.24 8.31
CA VAL A 98 9.04 -11.77 8.38
C VAL A 98 7.95 -11.06 9.20
N TYR A 99 6.69 -11.45 9.03
CA TYR A 99 5.51 -10.73 9.53
C TYR A 99 4.59 -11.56 10.44
N ASP A 100 4.89 -12.85 10.65
CA ASP A 100 4.04 -13.82 11.36
C ASP A 100 2.61 -13.88 10.79
N ASN A 101 1.60 -14.30 11.54
CA ASN A 101 0.18 -14.30 11.15
C ASN A 101 -0.51 -12.94 11.30
N ARG A 102 0.24 -11.83 11.38
CA ARG A 102 -0.34 -10.50 11.50
C ARG A 102 -0.88 -9.97 10.17
N ILE A 103 -2.02 -9.28 10.21
CA ILE A 103 -2.53 -8.43 9.12
C ILE A 103 -2.76 -7.02 9.66
N VAL A 104 -2.16 -6.02 9.01
CA VAL A 104 -2.33 -4.62 9.40
C VAL A 104 -3.50 -4.00 8.63
N THR A 105 -4.39 -3.30 9.33
CA THR A 105 -5.51 -2.60 8.71
C THR A 105 -5.30 -1.10 8.62
N PHE A 106 -5.90 -0.49 7.60
CA PHE A 106 -5.93 0.97 7.41
C PHE A 106 -7.24 1.38 6.70
N ALA A 107 -7.46 2.68 6.55
CA ALA A 107 -8.50 3.21 5.67
C ALA A 107 -7.91 4.25 4.70
N PRO A 108 -8.35 4.28 3.44
CA PRO A 108 -8.05 5.39 2.57
C PRO A 108 -8.90 6.61 2.94
N LEU A 109 -8.33 7.81 2.90
CA LEU A 109 -9.05 9.07 3.06
C LEU A 109 -8.82 9.93 1.81
N TYR A 110 -9.85 10.13 1.00
CA TYR A 110 -9.72 10.95 -0.21
C TYR A 110 -10.00 12.41 0.13
N CYS A 111 -8.95 13.25 0.13
CA CYS A 111 -9.05 14.67 0.49
C CYS A 111 -9.40 15.56 -0.70
N GLY A 112 -9.15 15.14 -1.93
CA GLY A 112 -9.57 15.90 -3.11
C GLY A 112 -9.46 15.13 -4.42
N ASN A 113 -10.41 15.37 -5.32
CA ASN A 113 -10.48 14.71 -6.63
C ASN A 113 -10.28 15.65 -7.83
N LEU A 114 -9.76 16.86 -7.59
CA LEU A 114 -9.29 17.73 -8.67
C LEU A 114 -8.06 17.11 -9.32
N CYS A 115 -8.01 17.09 -10.65
CA CYS A 115 -6.89 16.52 -11.38
C CYS A 115 -6.69 17.25 -12.71
N ILE A 116 -5.46 17.65 -13.01
CA ILE A 116 -5.07 18.27 -14.28
C ILE A 116 -4.80 17.23 -15.38
N ASN A 117 -4.57 15.96 -15.00
CA ASN A 117 -4.26 14.89 -15.95
C ASN A 117 -5.51 14.27 -16.55
N ASN A 118 -5.32 13.56 -17.66
CA ASN A 118 -6.41 12.96 -18.42
C ASN A 118 -6.23 11.45 -18.65
N CYS A 119 -5.74 10.72 -17.65
CA CYS A 119 -5.47 9.27 -17.76
C CYS A 119 -6.71 8.51 -18.24
N LEU A 120 -6.57 7.67 -19.26
CA LEU A 120 -7.71 7.05 -19.96
C LEU A 120 -8.52 6.07 -19.11
N TYR A 121 -7.92 5.58 -18.03
CA TYR A 121 -8.50 4.59 -17.12
C TYR A 121 -9.08 5.18 -15.83
N CYS A 122 -8.90 6.47 -15.56
CA CYS A 122 -9.23 7.05 -14.25
C CYS A 122 -10.52 7.85 -14.29
N GLY A 123 -11.46 7.57 -13.37
CA GLY A 123 -12.69 8.34 -13.23
C GLY A 123 -12.43 9.83 -12.98
N PHE A 124 -11.39 10.17 -12.22
CA PHE A 124 -11.03 11.55 -11.90
C PHE A 124 -10.29 12.31 -13.02
N ARG A 125 -10.13 11.73 -14.22
CA ARG A 125 -9.52 12.43 -15.36
C ARG A 125 -10.19 13.78 -15.63
N ARG A 126 -9.42 14.81 -15.98
CA ARG A 126 -9.87 16.21 -16.12
C ARG A 126 -11.12 16.37 -16.97
N GLU A 127 -11.20 15.70 -18.10
CA GLU A 127 -12.31 15.83 -19.05
C GLU A 127 -13.60 15.12 -18.60
N ASN A 128 -13.55 14.31 -17.54
CA ASN A 128 -14.74 13.67 -17.03
C ASN A 128 -15.60 14.65 -16.26
N ARG A 129 -16.65 15.15 -16.93
CA ARG A 129 -17.63 16.10 -16.38
C ARG A 129 -18.74 15.44 -15.56
N LEU A 130 -18.83 14.10 -15.56
CA LEU A 130 -19.78 13.37 -14.71
C LEU A 130 -19.33 13.37 -13.23
N ILE A 131 -18.04 13.55 -12.96
CA ILE A 131 -17.52 13.53 -11.59
C ILE A 131 -17.75 14.86 -10.89
N LYS A 132 -18.32 14.78 -9.67
CA LYS A 132 -18.47 15.93 -8.77
C LYS A 132 -17.12 16.30 -8.17
N ARG A 133 -16.59 17.46 -8.56
CA ARG A 133 -15.28 17.94 -8.11
C ARG A 133 -15.37 18.57 -6.72
N ARG A 134 -14.53 18.11 -5.79
CA ARG A 134 -14.47 18.58 -4.40
C ARG A 134 -13.05 18.43 -3.84
N VAL A 135 -12.66 19.39 -2.99
CA VAL A 135 -11.50 19.32 -2.11
C VAL A 135 -12.03 19.59 -0.70
N LEU A 136 -11.61 18.80 0.28
CA LEU A 136 -12.02 18.98 1.66
C LEU A 136 -11.38 20.23 2.26
N THR A 137 -12.13 20.99 3.02
CA THR A 137 -11.57 21.98 3.94
C THR A 137 -10.84 21.27 5.08
N ILE A 138 -9.90 21.95 5.74
CA ILE A 138 -9.15 21.38 6.87
C ILE A 138 -10.10 20.90 8.00
N GLU A 139 -11.19 21.62 8.24
CA GLU A 139 -12.22 21.21 9.21
C GLU A 139 -13.02 19.98 8.75
N GLU A 140 -13.26 19.80 7.46
CA GLU A 140 -13.81 18.54 6.94
C GLU A 140 -12.82 17.38 7.10
N VAL A 141 -11.53 17.59 6.86
CA VAL A 141 -10.50 16.56 7.07
C VAL A 141 -10.47 16.11 8.53
N LYS A 142 -10.57 17.04 9.49
CA LYS A 142 -10.68 16.70 10.92
C LYS A 142 -11.92 15.83 11.19
N ARG A 143 -13.09 16.22 10.67
CA ARG A 143 -14.33 15.45 10.85
C ARG A 143 -14.24 14.03 10.27
N GLU A 144 -13.65 13.86 9.09
CA GLU A 144 -13.38 12.53 8.53
C GLU A 144 -12.48 11.70 9.46
N ALA A 145 -11.39 12.30 9.96
CA ALA A 145 -10.45 11.65 10.87
C ALA A 145 -11.08 11.31 12.23
N GLU A 146 -11.99 12.14 12.75
CA GLU A 146 -12.76 11.89 13.98
C GLU A 146 -13.63 10.63 13.84
N VAL A 147 -14.35 10.48 12.73
CA VAL A 147 -15.15 9.27 12.46
C VAL A 147 -14.25 8.04 12.32
N LEU A 148 -13.17 8.16 11.53
CA LEU A 148 -12.23 7.06 11.30
C LEU A 148 -11.56 6.59 12.60
N ALA A 149 -11.14 7.51 13.46
CA ALA A 149 -10.44 7.19 14.70
C ALA A 149 -11.38 6.80 15.86
N GLY A 150 -12.55 7.43 15.95
CA GLY A 150 -13.45 7.39 17.11
C GLY A 150 -14.72 6.59 16.95
N GLU A 151 -15.21 6.38 15.73
CA GLU A 151 -16.39 5.53 15.47
C GLU A 151 -15.96 4.18 14.90
N ILE A 152 -15.05 4.17 13.91
CA ILE A 152 -14.61 2.94 13.23
C ILE A 152 -13.42 2.30 13.96
N GLY A 153 -12.52 3.13 14.51
CA GLY A 153 -11.37 2.67 15.28
C GLY A 153 -10.10 2.42 14.48
N HIS A 154 -10.00 2.95 13.27
CA HIS A 154 -8.74 2.97 12.52
C HIS A 154 -7.67 3.76 13.27
N LYS A 155 -6.41 3.38 13.05
CA LYS A 155 -5.22 4.08 13.57
C LYS A 155 -4.20 4.42 12.48
N ARG A 156 -4.44 3.97 11.26
CA ARG A 156 -3.57 4.15 10.09
C ARG A 156 -4.42 4.61 8.93
N LEU A 157 -3.99 5.67 8.24
CA LEU A 157 -4.65 6.16 7.05
C LEU A 157 -3.71 6.15 5.84
N ILE A 158 -4.27 6.00 4.66
CA ILE A 158 -3.63 6.38 3.39
C ILE A 158 -4.42 7.56 2.82
N VAL A 159 -3.85 8.75 2.83
CA VAL A 159 -4.55 9.94 2.35
C VAL A 159 -4.26 10.12 0.87
N VAL A 160 -5.32 10.30 0.09
CA VAL A 160 -5.30 10.23 -1.37
C VAL A 160 -5.70 11.57 -1.97
N TYR A 161 -4.94 12.02 -2.97
CA TYR A 161 -5.12 13.31 -3.63
C TYR A 161 -5.05 13.16 -5.16
N GLY A 162 -5.92 13.87 -5.87
CA GLY A 162 -5.72 14.15 -7.28
C GLY A 162 -4.57 15.15 -7.51
N GLU A 163 -4.00 15.14 -8.71
CA GLU A 163 -2.87 16.01 -9.08
C GLU A 163 -3.38 17.39 -9.53
N HIS A 164 -3.38 18.37 -8.64
CA HIS A 164 -3.83 19.73 -8.93
C HIS A 164 -3.16 20.74 -7.99
N PRO A 165 -2.90 22.00 -8.41
CA PRO A 165 -2.28 23.01 -7.54
C PRO A 165 -3.02 23.23 -6.20
N ALA A 166 -4.35 23.15 -6.21
CA ALA A 166 -5.18 23.25 -5.00
C ALA A 166 -5.03 22.06 -4.02
N THR A 167 -4.43 20.95 -4.46
CA THR A 167 -4.10 19.76 -3.65
C THR A 167 -2.59 19.50 -3.64
N GLY A 168 -1.79 20.56 -3.75
CA GLY A 168 -0.33 20.52 -3.73
C GLY A 168 0.27 20.25 -2.34
N ALA A 169 1.60 20.32 -2.24
CA ALA A 169 2.34 19.94 -1.04
C ALA A 169 1.91 20.69 0.24
N GLU A 170 1.64 21.99 0.16
CA GLU A 170 1.18 22.79 1.32
C GLU A 170 -0.16 22.30 1.86
N TYR A 171 -1.14 22.03 0.98
CA TYR A 171 -2.41 21.49 1.39
C TYR A 171 -2.24 20.07 1.99
N ILE A 172 -1.41 19.23 1.37
CA ILE A 172 -1.12 17.89 1.88
C ILE A 172 -0.50 17.98 3.29
N ARG A 173 0.47 18.87 3.50
CA ARG A 173 1.03 19.19 4.82
C ARG A 173 -0.08 19.52 5.83
N ASP A 174 -0.91 20.50 5.51
CA ASP A 174 -1.97 20.97 6.40
C ASP A 174 -2.98 19.86 6.74
N THR A 175 -3.31 19.00 5.77
CA THR A 175 -4.20 17.84 6.03
C THR A 175 -3.57 16.80 6.94
N ILE A 176 -2.26 16.54 6.84
CA ILE A 176 -1.56 15.60 7.73
C ILE A 176 -1.54 16.14 9.16
N GLU A 177 -1.20 17.42 9.34
CA GLU A 177 -1.21 18.08 10.65
C GLU A 177 -2.61 18.05 11.28
N ALA A 178 -3.64 18.33 10.48
CA ALA A 178 -5.02 18.27 10.91
C ALA A 178 -5.40 16.85 11.39
N ILE A 179 -5.05 15.81 10.63
CA ILE A 179 -5.31 14.41 11.01
C ILE A 179 -4.61 14.05 12.32
N TYR A 180 -3.34 14.42 12.49
CA TYR A 180 -2.60 14.14 13.73
C TYR A 180 -3.10 14.94 14.94
N SER A 181 -3.72 16.10 14.71
CA SER A 181 -4.33 16.89 15.79
C SER A 181 -5.59 16.26 16.39
N VAL A 182 -6.22 15.32 15.67
CA VAL A 182 -7.47 14.70 16.10
C VAL A 182 -7.23 13.66 17.18
N LYS A 183 -7.89 13.87 18.32
CA LYS A 183 -7.97 12.92 19.43
C LYS A 183 -9.39 12.90 19.99
N VAL A 184 -10.03 11.74 19.90
CA VAL A 184 -11.46 11.56 20.22
C VAL A 184 -11.64 10.54 21.33
N LYS A 185 -12.62 10.74 22.21
CA LYS A 185 -12.91 9.80 23.31
C LYS A 185 -13.63 8.56 22.77
N THR A 186 -13.20 7.38 23.21
CA THR A 186 -13.82 6.07 22.86
C THR A 186 -14.48 5.45 24.09
N ARG A 187 -15.01 4.23 23.97
CA ARG A 187 -15.70 3.54 25.08
C ARG A 187 -14.84 3.42 26.33
N ARG A 188 -13.54 3.10 26.18
CA ARG A 188 -12.63 2.88 27.31
C ARG A 188 -11.36 3.74 27.27
N GLY A 189 -11.13 4.54 26.23
CA GLY A 189 -9.95 5.39 26.14
C GLY A 189 -10.09 6.52 25.12
N TYR A 190 -9.11 6.62 24.20
CA TYR A 190 -9.09 7.60 23.12
C TYR A 190 -8.68 6.98 21.78
N GLY A 191 -9.35 7.40 20.71
CA GLY A 191 -9.00 7.14 19.32
C GLY A 191 -8.16 8.28 18.76
N GLN A 192 -7.12 7.93 18.00
CA GLN A 192 -6.27 8.87 17.26
C GLN A 192 -5.64 8.17 16.07
N ILE A 193 -5.42 8.90 14.98
CA ILE A 193 -4.62 8.39 13.87
C ILE A 193 -3.14 8.47 14.24
N ARG A 194 -2.44 7.35 14.12
CA ARG A 194 -1.08 7.16 14.61
C ARG A 194 -0.03 7.15 13.50
N ARG A 195 -0.45 6.91 12.25
CA ARG A 195 0.38 6.95 11.05
C ARG A 195 -0.45 7.38 9.84
N VAL A 196 0.06 8.36 9.12
CA VAL A 196 -0.54 8.87 7.89
C VAL A 196 0.40 8.58 6.73
N ASN A 197 0.01 7.66 5.85
CA ASN A 197 0.68 7.46 4.57
C ASN A 197 0.04 8.38 3.53
N VAL A 198 0.79 8.76 2.50
CA VAL A 198 0.35 9.70 1.46
C VAL A 198 0.41 9.02 0.10
N ASN A 199 -0.72 8.98 -0.60
CA ASN A 199 -0.78 8.66 -2.01
C ASN A 199 -1.09 9.94 -2.80
N ALA A 200 -0.05 10.50 -3.42
CA ALA A 200 -0.14 11.72 -4.21
C ALA A 200 0.66 11.58 -5.51
N ALA A 201 0.52 12.55 -6.41
CA ALA A 201 1.36 12.61 -7.59
C ALA A 201 2.83 12.91 -7.24
N PRO A 202 3.78 12.59 -8.14
CA PRO A 202 5.19 12.86 -7.94
C PRO A 202 5.47 14.33 -7.62
N MET A 203 6.20 14.54 -6.53
CA MET A 203 6.62 15.84 -6.05
C MET A 203 8.13 16.04 -6.25
N SER A 204 8.55 17.30 -6.12
CA SER A 204 9.96 17.66 -6.06
C SER A 204 10.58 17.36 -4.70
N ILE A 205 11.92 17.33 -4.63
CA ILE A 205 12.66 17.05 -3.39
C ILE A 205 12.28 18.04 -2.28
N ASP A 206 12.11 19.33 -2.59
CA ASP A 206 11.77 20.36 -1.59
C ASP A 206 10.38 20.15 -1.00
N GLU A 207 9.41 19.78 -1.82
CA GLU A 207 8.06 19.42 -1.38
C GLU A 207 8.06 18.14 -0.54
N LEU A 208 8.89 17.15 -0.90
CA LEU A 208 9.02 15.91 -0.15
C LEU A 208 9.69 16.12 1.22
N LYS A 209 10.64 17.06 1.33
CA LYS A 209 11.20 17.50 2.62
C LYS A 209 10.12 18.11 3.51
N MET A 210 9.26 18.96 2.95
CA MET A 210 8.11 19.51 3.69
C MET A 210 7.21 18.41 4.24
N LEU A 211 6.92 17.36 3.45
CA LEU A 211 6.14 16.23 3.93
C LEU A 211 6.86 15.42 5.01
N LYS A 212 8.18 15.24 4.89
CA LYS A 212 9.00 14.59 5.92
C LYS A 212 8.93 15.35 7.25
N GLU A 213 9.01 16.68 7.22
CA GLU A 213 8.98 17.53 8.41
C GLU A 213 7.68 17.37 9.23
N VAL A 214 6.53 17.21 8.58
CA VAL A 214 5.25 16.96 9.27
C VAL A 214 5.01 15.51 9.67
N GLY A 215 5.97 14.62 9.38
CA GLY A 215 5.91 13.22 9.82
C GLY A 215 4.97 12.35 8.99
N ILE A 216 5.14 12.36 7.66
CA ILE A 216 4.54 11.30 6.83
C ILE A 216 5.10 9.92 7.21
N GLY A 217 4.24 8.91 7.12
CA GLY A 217 4.63 7.51 7.23
C GLY A 217 5.30 7.04 5.95
N THR A 218 4.50 6.59 4.98
CA THR A 218 4.99 6.10 3.69
C THR A 218 4.48 6.98 2.55
N TYR A 219 5.38 7.32 1.62
CA TYR A 219 5.01 8.01 0.40
C TYR A 219 4.78 7.00 -0.73
N GLN A 220 3.56 6.99 -1.27
CA GLN A 220 3.08 5.98 -2.20
C GLN A 220 2.76 6.60 -3.54
N VAL A 221 3.44 6.13 -4.58
CA VAL A 221 3.21 6.54 -5.96
C VAL A 221 3.20 5.27 -6.80
N PHE A 222 2.11 5.05 -7.53
CA PHE A 222 2.05 3.95 -8.48
C PHE A 222 2.73 4.37 -9.76
N GLN A 223 3.61 3.52 -10.29
CA GLN A 223 4.11 3.69 -11.64
C GLN A 223 2.98 3.50 -12.66
N GLU A 224 1.93 2.78 -12.27
CA GLU A 224 0.76 2.42 -13.08
C GLU A 224 1.10 1.32 -14.08
N THR A 225 2.02 1.62 -15.00
CA THR A 225 2.59 0.66 -15.97
C THR A 225 4.05 1.04 -16.24
N TYR A 226 4.93 0.05 -16.22
CA TYR A 226 6.34 0.22 -16.54
C TYR A 226 6.59 0.22 -18.05
N HIS A 227 5.69 -0.32 -18.87
CA HIS A 227 5.86 -0.40 -20.32
C HIS A 227 5.77 1.00 -20.95
N HIS A 228 6.84 1.47 -21.59
CA HIS A 228 6.98 2.86 -22.02
C HIS A 228 5.89 3.28 -23.01
N GLU A 229 5.64 2.44 -24.02
CA GLU A 229 4.65 2.73 -25.07
C GLU A 229 3.24 2.81 -24.48
N THR A 230 2.87 1.84 -23.62
CA THR A 230 1.55 1.82 -22.98
C THR A 230 1.38 3.00 -22.03
N TYR A 231 2.42 3.36 -21.26
CA TYR A 231 2.37 4.54 -20.42
C TYR A 231 2.08 5.81 -21.22
N ALA A 232 2.78 6.02 -22.34
CA ALA A 232 2.61 7.19 -23.20
C ALA A 232 1.22 7.25 -23.85
N GLN A 233 0.63 6.10 -24.19
CA GLN A 233 -0.74 6.00 -24.72
C GLN A 233 -1.79 6.34 -23.66
N LEU A 234 -1.62 5.84 -22.44
CA LEU A 234 -2.62 5.98 -21.37
C LEU A 234 -2.58 7.32 -20.65
N HIS A 235 -1.45 8.03 -20.73
CA HIS A 235 -1.23 9.34 -20.13
C HIS A 235 -1.02 10.38 -21.23
N PRO A 236 -2.07 11.14 -21.64
CA PRO A 236 -2.00 12.01 -22.81
C PRO A 236 -0.90 13.09 -22.73
N LYS A 237 -0.29 13.41 -23.88
CA LYS A 237 0.70 14.49 -24.05
C LYS A 237 0.17 15.83 -23.51
N GLY A 238 1.08 16.65 -22.97
CA GLY A 238 0.75 17.95 -22.40
C GLY A 238 0.17 17.90 -20.97
N THR A 239 0.19 16.73 -20.34
CA THR A 239 -0.13 16.55 -18.91
C THR A 239 1.14 16.23 -18.13
N VAL A 240 1.18 16.54 -16.82
CA VAL A 240 2.36 16.26 -15.97
C VAL A 240 2.64 14.77 -15.91
N LYS A 241 1.58 13.96 -15.78
CA LYS A 241 1.68 12.50 -15.73
C LYS A 241 2.11 11.87 -17.05
N HIS A 242 2.19 12.61 -18.16
CA HIS A 242 2.82 12.09 -19.39
C HIS A 242 4.33 11.86 -19.19
N HIS A 243 4.96 12.59 -18.27
CA HIS A 243 6.41 12.54 -18.09
C HIS A 243 6.85 11.28 -17.33
N TYR A 244 7.12 10.21 -18.08
CA TYR A 244 7.44 8.89 -17.55
C TYR A 244 8.54 8.91 -16.49
N GLN A 245 9.70 9.51 -16.81
CA GLN A 245 10.85 9.54 -15.90
C GLN A 245 10.62 10.39 -14.65
N TRP A 246 9.75 11.41 -14.74
CA TRP A 246 9.37 12.20 -13.55
C TRP A 246 8.62 11.32 -12.57
N ARG A 247 7.73 10.45 -13.06
CA ARG A 247 7.02 9.48 -12.22
C ARG A 247 7.92 8.33 -11.77
N LEU A 248 8.74 7.77 -12.66
CA LEU A 248 9.59 6.62 -12.35
C LEU A 248 10.55 6.92 -11.20
N TYR A 249 11.23 8.07 -11.24
CA TYR A 249 12.20 8.47 -10.22
C TYR A 249 11.61 9.16 -9.01
N CYS A 250 10.29 9.07 -8.83
CA CYS A 250 9.60 9.71 -7.71
C CYS A 250 10.07 9.19 -6.35
N HIS A 251 10.29 7.88 -6.24
CA HIS A 251 10.74 7.28 -4.98
C HIS A 251 12.21 7.56 -4.70
N HIS A 252 13.05 7.70 -5.72
CA HIS A 252 14.44 8.16 -5.58
C HIS A 252 14.50 9.55 -4.98
N ARG A 253 13.68 10.48 -5.50
CA ARG A 253 13.56 11.83 -4.92
C ARG A 253 13.06 11.80 -3.49
N ALA A 254 12.11 10.91 -3.17
CA ALA A 254 11.58 10.77 -1.81
C ALA A 254 12.65 10.28 -0.83
N LEU A 255 13.42 9.24 -1.19
CA LEU A 255 14.53 8.75 -0.38
C LEU A 255 15.63 9.81 -0.24
N GLU A 256 15.98 10.52 -1.33
CA GLU A 256 16.95 11.62 -1.28
C GLU A 256 16.48 12.80 -0.41
N ALA A 257 15.18 13.07 -0.37
CA ALA A 257 14.57 14.07 0.52
C ALA A 257 14.54 13.63 2.00
N GLY A 258 14.92 12.38 2.31
CA GLY A 258 14.91 11.82 3.66
C GLY A 258 13.55 11.21 4.07
N VAL A 259 12.65 10.95 3.12
CA VAL A 259 11.45 10.14 3.38
C VAL A 259 11.89 8.69 3.55
N ASP A 260 11.68 8.12 4.74
CA ASP A 260 12.29 6.83 5.09
C ASP A 260 11.62 5.63 4.44
N ASP A 261 10.30 5.72 4.20
CA ASP A 261 9.49 4.63 3.67
C ASP A 261 8.81 5.04 2.36
N VAL A 262 9.05 4.26 1.31
CA VAL A 262 8.43 4.43 -0.02
C VAL A 262 7.59 3.22 -0.40
N ALA A 263 6.52 3.47 -1.17
CA ALA A 263 5.64 2.41 -1.64
C ALA A 263 5.45 2.43 -3.16
N LEU A 264 5.80 1.31 -3.78
CA LEU A 264 5.59 1.08 -5.21
C LEU A 264 4.17 0.56 -5.46
N GLY A 265 3.74 0.65 -6.71
CA GLY A 265 2.60 -0.12 -7.18
C GLY A 265 2.40 -0.04 -8.68
N VAL A 266 1.65 -1.03 -9.17
CA VAL A 266 1.27 -1.22 -10.57
C VAL A 266 -0.23 -1.37 -10.62
N LEU A 267 -0.86 -0.77 -11.63
CA LEU A 267 -2.26 -1.00 -11.94
C LEU A 267 -2.37 -2.17 -12.92
N PHE A 268 -2.59 -3.37 -12.37
CA PHE A 268 -2.69 -4.60 -13.16
C PHE A 268 -3.95 -4.56 -14.04
N GLY A 269 -3.78 -4.81 -15.35
CA GLY A 269 -4.85 -4.63 -16.35
C GLY A 269 -4.52 -3.61 -17.44
N LEU A 270 -3.50 -2.78 -17.24
CA LEU A 270 -3.05 -1.81 -18.24
C LEU A 270 -2.16 -2.45 -19.32
N TYR A 271 -1.31 -3.39 -18.94
CA TYR A 271 -0.41 -4.14 -19.80
C TYR A 271 -0.20 -5.57 -19.26
N ASP A 272 0.65 -6.36 -19.93
CA ASP A 272 0.96 -7.74 -19.53
C ASP A 272 1.54 -7.80 -18.11
N TRP A 273 0.87 -8.54 -17.22
CA TRP A 273 1.22 -8.60 -15.81
C TRP A 273 2.64 -9.14 -15.56
N ARG A 274 3.18 -9.96 -16.47
CA ARG A 274 4.53 -10.53 -16.37
C ARG A 274 5.58 -9.45 -16.57
N PHE A 275 5.36 -8.58 -17.55
CA PHE A 275 6.20 -7.41 -17.79
C PHE A 275 6.19 -6.48 -16.58
N GLU A 276 5.00 -6.21 -16.03
CA GLU A 276 4.86 -5.30 -14.89
C GLU A 276 5.52 -5.83 -13.61
N LEU A 277 5.49 -7.14 -13.38
CA LEU A 277 6.23 -7.79 -12.29
C LEU A 277 7.73 -7.60 -12.42
N MET A 278 8.27 -7.76 -13.64
CA MET A 278 9.68 -7.50 -13.90
C MET A 278 10.01 -6.03 -13.63
N GLY A 279 9.19 -5.10 -14.10
CA GLY A 279 9.36 -3.67 -13.82
C GLY A 279 9.38 -3.33 -12.32
N LEU A 280 8.48 -3.95 -11.53
CA LEU A 280 8.50 -3.82 -10.06
C LEU A 280 9.81 -4.32 -9.45
N LEU A 281 10.32 -5.48 -9.89
CA LEU A 281 11.58 -6.01 -9.41
C LEU A 281 12.76 -5.12 -9.77
N TYR A 282 12.86 -4.67 -11.04
CA TYR A 282 13.90 -3.74 -11.47
C TYR A 282 13.88 -2.45 -10.65
N HIS A 283 12.69 -1.90 -10.36
CA HIS A 283 12.57 -0.71 -9.53
C HIS A 283 13.00 -0.97 -8.08
N ALA A 284 12.55 -2.07 -7.45
CA ALA A 284 12.98 -2.43 -6.11
C ALA A 284 14.51 -2.55 -6.01
N ARG A 285 15.13 -3.20 -7.00
CA ARG A 285 16.59 -3.35 -7.08
C ARG A 285 17.33 -2.05 -7.35
N ASP A 286 16.78 -1.14 -8.16
CA ASP A 286 17.42 0.16 -8.38
C ASP A 286 17.43 1.00 -7.08
N LEU A 287 16.35 0.94 -6.30
CA LEU A 287 16.31 1.58 -4.98
C LEU A 287 17.34 0.98 -4.03
N GLU A 288 17.40 -0.36 -3.93
CA GLU A 288 18.40 -1.06 -3.11
C GLU A 288 19.84 -0.70 -3.52
N ARG A 289 20.12 -0.68 -4.83
CA ARG A 289 21.45 -0.37 -5.37
C ARG A 289 21.89 1.05 -5.06
N LYS A 290 20.97 2.03 -5.13
CA LYS A 290 21.31 3.46 -4.98
C LYS A 290 21.24 3.96 -3.54
N PHE A 291 20.33 3.42 -2.74
CA PHE A 291 20.03 3.92 -1.39
C PHE A 291 20.22 2.87 -0.30
N GLY A 292 20.60 1.63 -0.63
CA GLY A 292 20.74 0.54 0.34
C GLY A 292 19.40 -0.02 0.86
N ILE A 293 18.28 0.53 0.40
CA ILE A 293 16.93 0.14 0.82
C ILE A 293 16.01 0.02 -0.39
N GLY A 294 15.17 -1.02 -0.40
CA GLY A 294 14.07 -1.11 -1.36
C GLY A 294 12.76 -0.58 -0.78
N PRO A 295 11.63 -0.94 -1.39
CA PRO A 295 10.34 -0.39 -1.02
C PRO A 295 9.81 -0.97 0.30
N HIS A 296 9.17 -0.12 1.12
CA HIS A 296 8.49 -0.56 2.33
C HIS A 296 7.25 -1.40 2.03
N THR A 297 6.50 -1.01 1.00
CA THR A 297 5.33 -1.77 0.52
C THR A 297 5.19 -1.77 -1.00
N ILE A 298 4.58 -2.83 -1.53
CA ILE A 298 4.10 -2.90 -2.91
C ILE A 298 2.58 -3.05 -2.88
N SER A 299 1.89 -2.23 -3.67
CA SER A 299 0.46 -2.37 -3.96
C SER A 299 0.24 -2.92 -5.36
N PHE A 300 -0.78 -3.74 -5.50
CA PHE A 300 -1.11 -4.43 -6.76
C PHE A 300 -2.60 -4.27 -7.09
N PRO A 301 -3.14 -3.03 -7.16
CA PRO A 301 -4.54 -2.84 -7.55
C PRO A 301 -4.81 -3.42 -8.94
N ARG A 302 -5.93 -4.12 -9.12
CA ARG A 302 -6.47 -4.40 -10.45
C ARG A 302 -7.26 -3.22 -11.00
N LEU A 303 -7.32 -3.16 -12.31
CA LEU A 303 -8.08 -2.18 -13.05
C LEU A 303 -9.58 -2.42 -12.84
N GLU A 304 -10.25 -1.46 -12.20
CA GLU A 304 -11.68 -1.51 -11.92
C GLU A 304 -12.47 -0.52 -12.79
N PRO A 305 -13.73 -0.82 -13.13
CA PRO A 305 -14.61 0.12 -13.82
C PRO A 305 -14.75 1.45 -13.08
N ALA A 306 -14.79 2.53 -13.85
CA ALA A 306 -15.02 3.88 -13.37
C ALA A 306 -16.00 4.64 -14.28
N ALA A 307 -16.55 5.76 -13.80
CA ALA A 307 -17.43 6.60 -14.62
C ALA A 307 -16.70 7.10 -15.86
N ASN A 308 -17.30 6.92 -17.04
CA ASN A 308 -16.83 7.49 -18.31
C ASN A 308 -15.35 7.16 -18.66
N THR A 309 -14.97 5.90 -18.45
CA THR A 309 -13.65 5.34 -18.83
C THR A 309 -13.81 4.11 -19.74
N PRO A 310 -14.12 4.29 -21.04
CA PRO A 310 -14.34 3.18 -21.97
C PRO A 310 -13.14 2.21 -22.07
N PHE A 311 -11.91 2.73 -21.97
CA PHE A 311 -10.68 1.95 -22.00
C PHE A 311 -10.69 0.74 -21.06
N VAL A 312 -11.26 0.89 -19.86
CA VAL A 312 -11.32 -0.18 -18.85
C VAL A 312 -12.10 -1.39 -19.34
N GLN A 313 -13.12 -1.17 -20.17
CA GLN A 313 -13.95 -2.24 -20.70
C GLN A 313 -13.25 -2.99 -21.84
N GLU A 314 -12.43 -2.29 -22.61
CA GLU A 314 -11.83 -2.76 -23.87
C GLU A 314 -10.43 -3.37 -23.72
N THR A 315 -9.72 -3.13 -22.61
CA THR A 315 -8.37 -3.66 -22.44
C THR A 315 -8.33 -5.19 -22.53
N LYS A 316 -7.40 -5.70 -23.33
CA LYS A 316 -7.11 -7.14 -23.48
C LYS A 316 -6.24 -7.72 -22.36
N TYR A 317 -5.69 -6.85 -21.50
CA TYR A 317 -4.74 -7.22 -20.45
C TYR A 317 -5.38 -7.47 -19.08
N LYS A 318 -6.70 -7.67 -19.03
CA LYS A 318 -7.41 -7.97 -17.77
C LYS A 318 -6.77 -9.18 -17.09
N VAL A 319 -6.50 -9.03 -15.80
CA VAL A 319 -5.85 -10.07 -15.00
C VAL A 319 -6.92 -10.94 -14.35
N SER A 320 -6.91 -12.24 -14.68
CA SER A 320 -7.80 -13.23 -14.10
C SER A 320 -7.56 -13.39 -12.59
N ASP A 321 -8.51 -13.95 -11.86
CA ASP A 321 -8.34 -14.20 -10.41
C ASP A 321 -7.20 -15.20 -10.13
N GLU A 322 -7.01 -16.18 -11.02
CA GLU A 322 -5.90 -17.14 -10.94
C GLU A 322 -4.54 -16.46 -11.15
N ASP A 323 -4.42 -15.65 -12.20
CA ASP A 323 -3.18 -14.91 -12.46
C ASP A 323 -2.92 -13.86 -11.39
N PHE A 324 -3.96 -13.28 -10.79
CA PHE A 324 -3.80 -12.34 -9.69
C PHE A 324 -3.20 -13.01 -8.45
N LYS A 325 -3.63 -14.24 -8.10
CA LYS A 325 -2.99 -15.02 -7.02
C LYS A 325 -1.52 -15.30 -7.33
N LYS A 326 -1.20 -15.64 -8.59
CA LYS A 326 0.19 -15.84 -9.05
C LYS A 326 1.02 -14.56 -8.92
N VAL A 327 0.50 -13.42 -9.35
CA VAL A 327 1.13 -12.10 -9.22
C VAL A 327 1.52 -11.81 -7.77
N ILE A 328 0.60 -12.00 -6.82
CA ILE A 328 0.86 -11.71 -5.40
C ILE A 328 1.90 -12.69 -4.83
N CYS A 329 1.84 -13.97 -5.20
CA CYS A 329 2.84 -14.96 -4.82
C CYS A 329 4.24 -14.58 -5.36
N LEU A 330 4.33 -14.24 -6.63
CA LEU A 330 5.57 -13.85 -7.29
C LEU A 330 6.17 -12.57 -6.69
N ILE A 331 5.37 -11.57 -6.33
CA ILE A 331 5.86 -10.37 -5.63
C ILE A 331 6.47 -10.74 -4.28
N ARG A 332 5.82 -11.62 -3.50
CA ARG A 332 6.34 -12.09 -2.21
C ARG A 332 7.64 -12.88 -2.36
N LEU A 333 7.79 -13.66 -3.43
CA LEU A 333 9.04 -14.37 -3.71
C LEU A 333 10.13 -13.40 -4.17
N ALA A 334 9.80 -12.45 -5.05
CA ALA A 334 10.74 -11.52 -5.65
C ALA A 334 11.35 -10.53 -4.66
N VAL A 335 10.54 -9.95 -3.77
CA VAL A 335 10.97 -8.94 -2.80
C VAL A 335 10.49 -9.33 -1.39
N PRO A 336 11.13 -10.33 -0.76
CA PRO A 336 10.56 -11.10 0.36
C PRO A 336 10.34 -10.30 1.64
N TYR A 337 11.14 -9.26 1.89
CA TYR A 337 10.97 -8.40 3.06
C TYR A 337 9.83 -7.38 2.90
N THR A 338 9.37 -7.08 1.68
CA THR A 338 8.45 -5.95 1.40
C THR A 338 7.02 -6.22 1.85
N GLY A 339 6.37 -5.23 2.45
CA GLY A 339 4.95 -5.34 2.79
C GLY A 339 4.07 -5.39 1.53
N MET A 340 2.97 -6.12 1.59
CA MET A 340 2.00 -6.24 0.49
C MET A 340 0.64 -5.69 0.91
N ILE A 341 0.08 -4.82 0.07
CA ILE A 341 -1.20 -4.13 0.29
C ILE A 341 -2.25 -4.68 -0.69
N LEU A 342 -3.26 -5.36 -0.16
CA LEU A 342 -4.46 -5.78 -0.87
C LEU A 342 -5.60 -4.83 -0.53
N THR A 343 -6.28 -4.25 -1.51
CA THR A 343 -7.32 -3.23 -1.27
C THR A 343 -8.74 -3.73 -1.54
N ALA A 344 -9.73 -2.97 -1.08
CA ALA A 344 -11.16 -3.18 -1.28
C ALA A 344 -11.63 -2.91 -2.73
N ARG A 345 -10.69 -2.71 -3.66
CA ARG A 345 -10.95 -2.88 -5.10
C ARG A 345 -11.45 -4.29 -5.37
N GLU A 346 -10.83 -5.26 -4.72
CA GLU A 346 -11.13 -6.67 -4.88
C GLU A 346 -12.44 -7.04 -4.17
N PRO A 347 -13.27 -7.91 -4.76
CA PRO A 347 -14.49 -8.38 -4.12
C PRO A 347 -14.18 -9.25 -2.90
N ALA A 348 -15.11 -9.28 -1.93
CA ALA A 348 -14.94 -9.95 -0.64
C ALA A 348 -14.46 -11.41 -0.75
N HIS A 349 -14.99 -12.19 -1.71
CA HIS A 349 -14.61 -13.59 -1.90
C HIS A 349 -13.16 -13.75 -2.36
N ILE A 350 -12.69 -12.93 -3.31
CA ILE A 350 -11.28 -12.92 -3.75
C ILE A 350 -10.36 -12.46 -2.62
N ARG A 351 -10.77 -11.44 -1.85
CA ARG A 351 -9.99 -11.00 -0.68
C ARG A 351 -9.83 -12.12 0.33
N LYS A 352 -10.90 -12.85 0.64
CA LYS A 352 -10.86 -14.01 1.55
C LYS A 352 -9.89 -15.08 1.05
N GLU A 353 -9.95 -15.43 -0.23
CA GLU A 353 -9.04 -16.43 -0.81
C GLU A 353 -7.57 -15.99 -0.72
N ILE A 354 -7.25 -14.75 -1.11
CA ILE A 354 -5.88 -14.22 -1.09
C ILE A 354 -5.35 -14.06 0.34
N LEU A 355 -6.17 -13.56 1.27
CA LEU A 355 -5.80 -13.50 2.69
C LEU A 355 -5.61 -14.91 3.26
N GLY A 356 -6.39 -15.90 2.79
CA GLY A 356 -6.25 -17.31 3.12
C GLY A 356 -4.94 -17.94 2.63
N LEU A 357 -4.34 -17.42 1.55
CA LEU A 357 -2.98 -17.81 1.13
C LEU A 357 -1.92 -17.39 2.16
N GLY A 358 -2.21 -16.43 3.03
CA GLY A 358 -1.31 -16.03 4.11
C GLY A 358 -0.06 -15.29 3.66
N ILE A 359 -0.10 -14.68 2.47
CA ILE A 359 1.05 -13.98 1.86
C ILE A 359 0.97 -12.45 1.99
N VAL A 360 -0.24 -11.91 2.11
CA VAL A 360 -0.52 -10.47 2.25
C VAL A 360 -0.26 -10.00 3.69
N THR A 361 0.13 -8.73 3.84
CA THR A 361 0.47 -8.16 5.15
C THR A 361 -0.45 -7.02 5.58
N GLN A 362 -1.06 -6.31 4.64
CA GLN A 362 -1.90 -5.15 4.92
C GLN A 362 -3.14 -5.15 4.04
N THR A 363 -4.25 -4.66 4.60
CA THR A 363 -5.49 -4.51 3.85
C THR A 363 -6.35 -3.36 4.39
N ASP A 364 -7.15 -2.74 3.54
CA ASP A 364 -8.08 -1.69 3.94
C ASP A 364 -9.43 -2.27 4.40
N ALA A 365 -10.19 -1.54 5.21
CA ALA A 365 -11.54 -1.95 5.61
C ALA A 365 -12.40 -0.73 5.96
N SER A 366 -13.73 -0.88 5.92
CA SER A 366 -14.65 0.27 5.92
C SER A 366 -14.26 1.29 4.86
N THR A 367 -13.81 0.82 3.69
CA THR A 367 -13.27 1.70 2.65
C THR A 367 -14.37 2.55 2.05
N LYS A 368 -14.16 3.87 2.05
CA LYS A 368 -14.97 4.84 1.32
C LYS A 368 -14.03 5.74 0.53
N ILE A 369 -14.23 5.78 -0.78
CA ILE A 369 -13.36 6.54 -1.71
C ILE A 369 -14.02 7.82 -2.25
N GLY A 370 -15.22 8.13 -1.75
CA GLY A 370 -15.90 9.40 -2.03
C GLY A 370 -15.35 10.53 -1.14
N ILE A 371 -15.28 11.74 -1.68
CA ILE A 371 -14.79 12.92 -0.94
C ILE A 371 -15.79 13.33 0.16
N GLY A 372 -15.39 13.18 1.44
CA GLY A 372 -16.23 13.48 2.61
C GLY A 372 -17.18 12.33 3.00
N ALA A 373 -16.93 11.12 2.52
CA ALA A 373 -17.88 10.01 2.65
C ALA A 373 -17.95 9.42 4.07
N TYR A 374 -16.96 9.66 4.93
CA TYR A 374 -16.96 9.14 6.30
C TYR A 374 -17.90 9.94 7.21
N SER A 375 -17.74 11.26 7.27
CA SER A 375 -18.54 12.19 8.08
C SER A 375 -19.96 12.33 7.58
N ASP A 376 -20.17 12.29 6.26
CA ASP A 376 -21.51 12.39 5.68
C ASP A 376 -22.30 11.06 5.82
N ARG A 377 -21.68 10.02 6.40
CA ARG A 377 -22.27 8.68 6.69
C ARG A 377 -22.92 8.02 5.47
N TYR A 378 -22.44 8.31 4.27
CA TYR A 378 -22.91 7.66 3.05
C TYR A 378 -22.71 6.14 3.13
N THR A 379 -23.77 5.39 2.88
CA THR A 379 -23.76 3.92 2.83
C THR A 379 -23.77 3.38 1.41
N GLU A 380 -24.19 4.18 0.42
CA GLU A 380 -24.31 3.78 -0.98
C GLU A 380 -23.11 4.22 -1.82
N GLN A 381 -22.76 3.41 -2.82
CA GLN A 381 -21.71 3.75 -3.78
C GLN A 381 -22.26 4.70 -4.85
N GLU A 382 -21.89 5.99 -4.77
CA GLU A 382 -22.18 6.98 -5.81
C GLU A 382 -21.02 7.06 -6.82
N LEU A 383 -21.20 6.47 -8.01
CA LEU A 383 -20.18 6.44 -9.07
C LEU A 383 -19.63 7.84 -9.44
N GLU A 384 -20.47 8.88 -9.39
CA GLU A 384 -20.11 10.28 -9.68
C GLU A 384 -19.18 10.93 -8.64
N ARG A 385 -19.03 10.32 -7.45
CA ARG A 385 -18.17 10.85 -6.37
C ARG A 385 -16.92 10.00 -6.14
N GLN A 386 -16.84 8.83 -6.75
CA GLN A 386 -15.80 7.83 -6.49
C GLN A 386 -14.81 7.73 -7.65
N GLN A 387 -13.61 7.26 -7.36
CA GLN A 387 -12.57 7.09 -8.38
C GLN A 387 -12.83 5.86 -9.27
N PHE A 388 -13.42 4.81 -8.71
CA PHE A 388 -13.74 3.51 -9.30
C PHE A 388 -14.85 2.84 -8.46
N LEU A 389 -15.34 1.65 -8.83
CA LEU A 389 -16.29 0.89 -8.01
C LEU A 389 -15.56 0.03 -6.96
N ILE A 390 -16.00 0.10 -5.70
CA ILE A 390 -15.44 -0.71 -4.61
C ILE A 390 -16.03 -2.12 -4.68
N GLY A 391 -15.17 -3.14 -4.63
CA GLY A 391 -15.55 -4.55 -4.61
C GLY A 391 -15.94 -5.07 -3.23
N ASP A 392 -15.42 -4.48 -2.15
CA ASP A 392 -15.70 -4.90 -0.77
C ASP A 392 -16.05 -3.72 0.17
N PRO A 393 -17.35 -3.44 0.38
CA PRO A 393 -17.80 -2.35 1.24
C PRO A 393 -17.92 -2.73 2.74
N ARG A 394 -17.50 -3.95 3.14
CA ARG A 394 -17.69 -4.46 4.50
C ARG A 394 -17.02 -3.57 5.55
N SER A 395 -17.61 -3.57 6.74
CA SER A 395 -17.08 -2.85 7.90
C SER A 395 -15.75 -3.45 8.38
N LEU A 396 -14.98 -2.63 9.10
CA LEU A 396 -13.76 -3.09 9.77
C LEU A 396 -14.04 -4.24 10.73
N GLU A 397 -15.17 -4.24 11.43
CA GLU A 397 -15.55 -5.31 12.34
C GLU A 397 -15.78 -6.65 11.62
N GLU A 398 -16.51 -6.64 10.50
CA GLU A 398 -16.74 -7.85 9.69
C GLU A 398 -15.43 -8.43 9.16
N VAL A 399 -14.53 -7.57 8.66
CA VAL A 399 -13.21 -7.98 8.17
C VAL A 399 -12.35 -8.54 9.32
N ILE A 400 -12.36 -7.90 10.50
CA ILE A 400 -11.65 -8.39 11.68
C ILE A 400 -12.14 -9.76 12.11
N ARG A 401 -13.46 -9.95 12.13
CA ARG A 401 -14.06 -11.23 12.51
C ARG A 401 -13.65 -12.34 11.54
N GLU A 402 -13.73 -12.10 10.23
CA GLU A 402 -13.29 -13.05 9.21
C GLU A 402 -11.80 -13.40 9.36
N LEU A 403 -10.94 -12.39 9.60
CA LEU A 403 -9.51 -12.63 9.85
C LEU A 403 -9.28 -13.47 11.12
N ALA A 404 -10.02 -13.20 12.20
CA ALA A 404 -9.91 -13.93 13.44
C ALA A 404 -10.38 -15.40 13.30
N GLU A 405 -11.46 -15.65 12.58
CA GLU A 405 -11.94 -17.01 12.24
C GLU A 405 -10.91 -17.78 11.42
N MET A 406 -10.17 -17.09 10.55
CA MET A 406 -9.06 -17.66 9.78
C MET A 406 -7.77 -17.83 10.59
N GLY A 407 -7.75 -17.40 11.86
CA GLY A 407 -6.59 -17.51 12.76
C GLY A 407 -5.51 -16.45 12.56
N TYR A 408 -5.84 -15.34 11.90
CA TYR A 408 -4.96 -14.17 11.76
C TYR A 408 -5.25 -13.14 12.85
N ILE A 409 -4.19 -12.49 13.35
CA ILE A 409 -4.32 -11.37 14.27
C ILE A 409 -4.34 -10.05 13.49
N THR A 410 -5.40 -9.25 13.71
CA THR A 410 -5.46 -7.89 13.17
C THR A 410 -4.59 -6.95 14.00
N SER A 411 -3.84 -6.06 13.34
CA SER A 411 -2.99 -5.10 14.03
C SER A 411 -3.19 -3.67 13.53
N PHE A 412 -3.16 -2.75 14.49
CA PHE A 412 -3.15 -1.30 14.24
C PHE A 412 -1.80 -0.68 14.60
N CYS A 413 -0.75 -1.50 14.68
CA CYS A 413 0.58 -1.11 15.13
C CYS A 413 1.17 0.01 14.28
N THR A 414 1.81 0.97 14.96
CA THR A 414 2.58 2.08 14.38
C THR A 414 3.94 2.26 15.07
N ALA A 415 4.35 1.29 15.88
CA ALA A 415 5.56 1.35 16.71
C ALA A 415 6.85 1.44 15.89
N GLY A 416 6.91 0.80 14.71
CA GLY A 416 8.08 0.89 13.83
C GLY A 416 8.45 2.35 13.53
N TYR A 417 7.46 3.10 13.04
CA TYR A 417 7.57 4.53 12.73
C TYR A 417 8.03 5.37 13.94
N ARG A 418 7.46 5.13 15.13
CA ARG A 418 7.68 5.96 16.32
C ARG A 418 8.95 5.64 17.10
N CYS A 419 9.42 4.40 17.03
CA CYS A 419 10.69 3.97 17.61
C CYS A 419 11.89 4.29 16.70
N GLY A 420 11.69 4.99 15.58
CA GLY A 420 12.74 5.27 14.59
C GLY A 420 13.25 4.00 13.88
N ARG A 421 12.40 2.96 13.79
CA ARG A 421 12.61 1.79 12.92
C ARG A 421 11.97 2.09 11.57
N THR A 422 12.63 2.93 10.80
CA THR A 422 12.27 3.31 9.43
C THR A 422 13.51 3.17 8.54
N GLY A 423 13.34 3.12 7.21
CA GLY A 423 14.46 2.99 6.27
C GLY A 423 15.35 1.77 6.53
N GLU A 424 16.67 1.96 6.55
CA GLU A 424 17.65 0.87 6.71
C GLU A 424 17.44 0.03 7.97
N ARG A 425 17.06 0.68 9.08
CA ARG A 425 16.93 0.02 10.39
C ARG A 425 15.82 -1.02 10.40
N ILE A 426 14.67 -0.72 9.79
CA ILE A 426 13.57 -1.69 9.73
C ILE A 426 13.88 -2.79 8.72
N MET A 427 14.52 -2.46 7.59
CA MET A 427 14.90 -3.44 6.59
C MET A 427 15.85 -4.50 7.17
N ASP A 428 16.87 -4.09 7.94
CA ASP A 428 17.77 -5.04 8.62
C ASP A 428 17.02 -5.98 9.57
N LEU A 429 16.06 -5.46 10.33
CA LEU A 429 15.25 -6.26 11.26
C LEU A 429 14.28 -7.21 10.54
N LEU A 430 13.73 -6.81 9.39
CA LEU A 430 12.86 -7.63 8.56
C LEU A 430 13.65 -8.78 7.91
N VAL A 431 14.81 -8.48 7.32
CA VAL A 431 15.70 -9.49 6.70
C VAL A 431 16.17 -10.51 7.72
N LYS A 432 16.54 -10.06 8.93
CA LYS A 432 16.93 -10.95 10.04
C LYS A 432 15.75 -11.67 10.72
N GLY A 433 14.51 -11.38 10.33
CA GLY A 433 13.31 -11.96 10.92
C GLY A 433 13.09 -11.61 12.40
N ARG A 434 13.76 -10.56 12.91
CA ARG A 434 13.65 -10.11 14.31
C ARG A 434 12.45 -9.19 14.51
N GLU A 435 12.08 -8.44 13.47
CA GLU A 435 10.95 -7.51 13.53
C GLU A 435 9.63 -8.23 13.84
N ARG A 436 9.48 -9.50 13.44
CA ARG A 436 8.28 -10.32 13.70
C ARG A 436 7.92 -10.39 15.19
N ILE A 437 8.91 -10.40 16.09
CA ILE A 437 8.68 -10.51 17.53
C ILE A 437 8.02 -9.23 18.06
N PHE A 438 8.61 -8.08 17.75
CA PHE A 438 8.03 -6.78 18.09
C PHE A 438 6.66 -6.58 17.42
N CYS A 439 6.55 -7.04 16.18
CA CYS A 439 5.32 -7.01 15.41
C CYS A 439 4.19 -7.79 16.09
N LYS A 440 4.47 -8.98 16.62
CA LYS A 440 3.51 -9.84 17.31
C LYS A 440 3.12 -9.27 18.67
N LEU A 441 4.09 -8.82 19.47
CA LEU A 441 3.85 -8.12 20.75
C LEU A 441 2.90 -6.93 20.57
N ASN A 442 3.21 -6.06 19.61
CA ASN A 442 2.40 -4.87 19.34
C ASN A 442 1.05 -5.20 18.66
N ALA A 443 0.95 -6.31 17.92
CA ALA A 443 -0.31 -6.77 17.36
C ALA A 443 -1.29 -7.13 18.47
N VAL A 444 -0.87 -7.88 19.49
CA VAL A 444 -1.72 -8.23 20.64
C VAL A 444 -2.25 -6.98 21.34
N LEU A 445 -1.37 -6.04 21.67
CA LEU A 445 -1.77 -4.81 22.36
C LEU A 445 -2.76 -3.99 21.54
N THR A 446 -2.43 -3.72 20.27
CA THR A 446 -3.30 -2.90 19.41
C THR A 446 -4.61 -3.59 19.05
N PHE A 447 -4.63 -4.92 18.98
CA PHE A 447 -5.86 -5.66 18.76
C PHE A 447 -6.77 -5.57 19.98
N LYS A 448 -6.21 -5.78 21.18
CA LYS A 448 -6.93 -5.62 22.45
C LYS A 448 -7.52 -4.21 22.61
N GLU A 449 -6.74 -3.16 22.30
CA GLU A 449 -7.25 -1.79 22.30
C GLU A 449 -8.50 -1.63 21.43
N TRP A 450 -8.47 -2.20 20.22
CA TRP A 450 -9.59 -2.10 19.30
C TRP A 450 -10.81 -2.89 19.80
N LEU A 451 -10.61 -4.11 20.33
CA LEU A 451 -11.69 -4.93 20.88
C LEU A 451 -12.39 -4.25 22.07
N ASP A 452 -11.61 -3.62 22.95
CA ASP A 452 -12.13 -2.93 24.12
C ASP A 452 -12.95 -1.68 23.77
N ASP A 453 -12.55 -0.98 22.71
CA ASP A 453 -13.16 0.30 22.32
C ASP A 453 -14.30 0.19 21.30
N PHE A 454 -14.27 -0.79 20.39
CA PHE A 454 -15.14 -0.78 19.20
C PHE A 454 -15.93 -2.08 19.01
N ALA A 455 -15.37 -3.24 19.33
CA ALA A 455 -15.98 -4.53 18.99
C ALA A 455 -17.33 -4.79 19.67
N SER A 456 -18.19 -5.54 18.99
CA SER A 456 -19.33 -6.25 19.57
C SER A 456 -18.88 -7.47 20.38
N GLU A 457 -19.77 -8.01 21.22
CA GLU A 457 -19.49 -9.20 22.02
C GLU A 457 -19.20 -10.44 21.17
N GLU A 458 -19.90 -10.61 20.03
CA GLU A 458 -19.66 -11.70 19.09
C GLU A 458 -18.23 -11.66 18.53
N THR A 459 -17.78 -10.48 18.08
CA THR A 459 -16.42 -10.32 17.56
C THR A 459 -15.37 -10.53 18.65
N LYS A 460 -15.64 -10.09 19.88
CA LYS A 460 -14.74 -10.32 21.03
C LYS A 460 -14.56 -11.80 21.31
N GLU A 461 -15.61 -12.61 21.26
CA GLU A 461 -15.51 -14.05 21.55
C GLU A 461 -14.56 -14.77 20.58
N VAL A 462 -14.67 -14.47 19.28
CA VAL A 462 -13.78 -15.07 18.28
C VAL A 462 -12.36 -14.53 18.40
N ALA A 463 -12.21 -13.22 18.55
CA ALA A 463 -10.91 -12.55 18.62
C ALA A 463 -10.11 -12.91 19.87
N GLN A 464 -10.80 -13.17 20.99
CA GLN A 464 -10.15 -13.55 22.26
C GLN A 464 -9.41 -14.88 22.13
N LYS A 465 -9.97 -15.85 21.40
CA LYS A 465 -9.30 -17.14 21.10
C LYS A 465 -8.00 -16.94 20.34
N VAL A 466 -7.96 -15.97 19.42
CA VAL A 466 -6.74 -15.59 18.70
C VAL A 466 -5.73 -14.96 19.67
N ILE A 467 -6.13 -13.99 20.49
CA ILE A 467 -5.25 -13.35 21.46
C ILE A 467 -4.63 -14.36 22.42
N GLU A 468 -5.41 -15.30 22.95
CA GLU A 468 -4.92 -16.35 23.86
C GLU A 468 -3.85 -17.22 23.21
N LYS A 469 -4.08 -17.62 21.95
CA LYS A 469 -3.09 -18.36 21.17
C LYS A 469 -1.81 -17.55 20.96
N GLU A 470 -1.94 -16.27 20.58
CA GLU A 470 -0.78 -15.39 20.38
C GLU A 470 0.03 -15.19 21.68
N MET A 471 -0.67 -15.05 22.81
CA MET A 471 -0.05 -14.88 24.13
C MET A 471 0.73 -16.14 24.55
N GLU A 472 0.20 -17.33 24.29
CA GLU A 472 0.89 -18.59 24.59
C GLU A 472 2.11 -18.78 23.69
N GLU A 473 2.01 -18.49 22.39
CA GLU A 473 3.16 -18.52 21.48
C GLU A 473 4.24 -17.51 21.89
N LEU A 474 3.84 -16.30 22.32
CA LEU A 474 4.78 -15.27 22.79
C LEU A 474 5.53 -15.70 24.04
N LYS A 475 4.87 -16.39 24.98
CA LYS A 475 5.49 -16.90 26.21
C LYS A 475 6.68 -17.83 25.94
N GLY A 476 6.60 -18.63 24.88
CA GLY A 476 7.70 -19.50 24.43
C GLY A 476 8.74 -18.79 23.54
N MET A 477 8.39 -17.66 22.94
CA MET A 477 9.22 -16.98 21.94
C MET A 477 10.08 -15.83 22.50
N VAL A 478 9.64 -15.16 23.58
CA VAL A 478 10.33 -13.99 24.14
C VAL A 478 10.92 -14.26 25.53
N PRO A 479 11.95 -13.51 25.97
CA PRO A 479 12.46 -13.61 27.33
C PRO A 479 11.37 -13.30 28.37
N GLU A 480 11.42 -13.97 29.53
CA GLU A 480 10.42 -13.84 30.61
C GLU A 480 10.14 -12.37 30.99
N GLY A 481 11.19 -11.54 31.12
CA GLY A 481 11.01 -10.12 31.45
C GLY A 481 10.25 -9.31 30.40
N VAL A 482 10.36 -9.67 29.11
CA VAL A 482 9.60 -9.05 28.02
C VAL A 482 8.14 -9.52 28.07
N TYR A 483 7.92 -10.80 28.37
CA TYR A 483 6.57 -11.36 28.51
C TYR A 483 5.82 -10.75 29.71
N GLN A 484 6.48 -10.59 30.86
CA GLN A 484 5.89 -9.92 32.02
C GLN A 484 5.52 -8.46 31.71
N LYS A 485 6.36 -7.76 30.96
CA LYS A 485 6.05 -6.40 30.50
C LYS A 485 4.86 -6.37 29.53
N LEU A 486 4.70 -7.40 28.69
CA LEU A 486 3.53 -7.52 27.81
C LEU A 486 2.25 -7.67 28.63
N LEU A 487 2.27 -8.52 29.67
CA LEU A 487 1.13 -8.70 30.59
C LEU A 487 0.79 -7.40 31.31
N GLU A 488 1.80 -6.65 31.79
CA GLU A 488 1.61 -5.34 32.40
C GLU A 488 0.93 -4.37 31.43
N TYR A 489 1.43 -4.26 30.19
CA TYR A 489 0.85 -3.39 29.16
C TYR A 489 -0.57 -3.82 28.79
N TYR A 490 -0.82 -5.13 28.68
CA TYR A 490 -2.15 -5.66 28.41
C TYR A 490 -3.15 -5.26 29.50
N GLN A 491 -2.78 -5.42 30.76
CA GLN A 491 -3.63 -5.02 31.90
C GLN A 491 -3.85 -3.50 31.97
N ARG A 492 -2.84 -2.70 31.65
CA ARG A 492 -2.98 -1.24 31.58
C ARG A 492 -3.95 -0.81 30.47
N ILE A 493 -3.96 -1.51 29.34
CA ILE A 493 -4.94 -1.30 28.26
C ILE A 493 -6.36 -1.63 28.73
N GLU A 494 -6.56 -2.73 29.46
CA GLU A 494 -7.86 -3.08 30.03
C GLU A 494 -8.41 -1.99 30.97
N ASN A 495 -7.50 -1.33 31.69
CA ASN A 495 -7.77 -0.21 32.59
C ASN A 495 -7.92 1.16 31.88
N GLY A 496 -7.85 1.19 30.55
CA GLY A 496 -8.13 2.39 29.74
C GLY A 496 -6.90 3.15 29.24
N GLU A 497 -5.69 2.71 29.56
CA GLU A 497 -4.49 3.26 28.92
C GLU A 497 -4.44 2.85 27.45
N ARG A 498 -3.89 3.72 26.59
CA ARG A 498 -3.81 3.48 25.15
C ARG A 498 -2.43 3.84 24.64
N ASP A 499 -2.10 3.28 23.49
CA ASP A 499 -0.89 3.55 22.74
C ASP A 499 0.39 3.04 23.42
N LEU A 500 0.31 1.85 24.02
CA LEU A 500 1.47 1.13 24.56
C LEU A 500 2.11 0.26 23.47
N TYR A 501 3.44 0.30 23.40
CA TYR A 501 4.19 -0.43 22.37
C TYR A 501 5.61 -0.81 22.81
N PHE A 502 6.16 -1.79 22.09
CA PHE A 502 7.52 -2.31 22.18
C PHE A 502 8.41 -1.86 21.04
#